data_AF-A0A3M1MHY5-F1
#
_entry.id   AF-A0A3M1MHY5-F1
#
_cell.length_a   1.000
_cell.length_b   1.000
_cell.length_c   1.000
_cell.angle_alpha   90.00
_cell.angle_beta   90.00
_cell.angle_gamma   90.00
#
_symmetry.space_group_name_H-M   'P 1'
#
loop_
_entity.id
_entity.type
_entity.pdbx_description
1 polymer ?
#
loop_
_entity_poly.entity_id
_entity_poly.type
_entity_poly.pdbx_seq_one_letter_code
_entity_poly.pdbx_strand_id
1 'polypeptide(L)'
;MCDSAAEIAAQESGVPVSVLKAVALTESGRTRNDTHSAWPWAVNVGGRGVWLNSAREAQAFVVATLADGKKNFDVGCFQINYRWHHNAFSSLEQMLEPVANARYAAKFLQELYAESGDWMQAVGRYHSRTPELAEKYTARFSRNLARVLKVDDKGAELASIDAAASTAQDRPPTRTNNFPFFRGGSAGKLGSLVPDGGKAPAAPLFDIDETG
;
A
#
# COMPACT_ATOMS: atom_id res chain seq x y z
N MET A 1 -14.27 -1.69 8.89
CA MET A 1 -14.22 -2.01 7.44
C MET A 1 -12.78 -2.02 6.95
N CYS A 2 -12.07 -0.89 6.98
CA CYS A 2 -10.67 -0.86 6.56
C CYS A 2 -9.77 -1.75 7.42
N ASP A 3 -9.95 -1.78 8.75
CA ASP A 3 -9.17 -2.65 9.63
C ASP A 3 -9.37 -4.14 9.30
N SER A 4 -10.62 -4.57 9.12
CA SER A 4 -10.93 -5.95 8.72
C SER A 4 -10.36 -6.29 7.33
N ALA A 5 -10.38 -5.34 6.39
CA ALA A 5 -9.78 -5.53 5.08
C ALA A 5 -8.25 -5.63 5.17
N ALA A 6 -7.62 -4.84 6.04
CA ALA A 6 -6.19 -4.92 6.33
C ALA A 6 -5.82 -6.27 6.97
N GLU A 7 -6.64 -6.79 7.89
CA GLU A 7 -6.45 -8.11 8.51
C GLU A 7 -6.53 -9.25 7.50
N ILE A 8 -7.55 -9.25 6.64
CA ILE A 8 -7.68 -10.25 5.56
C ILE A 8 -6.47 -10.19 4.63
N ALA A 9 -6.12 -8.99 4.15
CA ALA A 9 -4.99 -8.83 3.24
C ALA A 9 -3.66 -9.22 3.91
N ALA A 10 -3.45 -8.91 5.19
CA ALA A 10 -2.28 -9.33 5.96
C ALA A 10 -2.17 -10.86 6.01
N GLN A 11 -3.27 -11.54 6.34
CA GLN A 11 -3.31 -13.00 6.42
C GLN A 11 -2.97 -13.67 5.08
N GLU A 12 -3.45 -13.11 3.97
CA GLU A 12 -3.23 -13.65 2.63
C GLU A 12 -1.83 -13.36 2.06
N SER A 13 -1.24 -12.23 2.45
CA SER A 13 -0.02 -11.70 1.85
C SER A 13 1.25 -11.94 2.66
N GLY A 14 1.13 -12.12 3.99
CA GLY A 14 2.26 -12.13 4.90
C GLY A 14 2.82 -10.73 5.22
N VAL A 15 2.22 -9.64 4.71
CA VAL A 15 2.53 -8.28 5.19
C VAL A 15 2.06 -8.16 6.65
N PRO A 16 2.87 -7.61 7.57
CA PRO A 16 2.44 -7.44 8.96
C PRO A 16 1.14 -6.66 9.05
N VAL A 17 0.20 -7.14 9.86
CA VAL A 17 -1.12 -6.49 10.01
C VAL A 17 -0.99 -5.07 10.56
N SER A 18 -0.03 -4.87 11.47
CA SER A 18 0.32 -3.57 12.03
C SER A 18 0.73 -2.57 10.95
N VAL A 19 1.51 -3.02 9.95
CA VAL A 19 1.91 -2.21 8.78
C VAL A 19 0.70 -1.84 7.94
N LEU A 20 -0.16 -2.79 7.57
CA LEU A 20 -1.33 -2.48 6.73
C LEU A 20 -2.34 -1.55 7.43
N LYS A 21 -2.60 -1.76 8.73
CA LYS A 21 -3.45 -0.86 9.52
C LYS A 21 -2.87 0.55 9.59
N ALA A 22 -1.56 0.67 9.82
CA ALA A 22 -0.88 1.96 9.88
C ALA A 22 -0.85 2.67 8.52
N VAL A 23 -0.66 1.94 7.41
CA VAL A 23 -0.79 2.50 6.05
C VAL A 23 -2.22 3.01 5.82
N ALA A 24 -3.25 2.20 6.09
CA ALA A 24 -4.64 2.62 5.91
C ALA A 24 -4.98 3.90 6.69
N LEU A 25 -4.50 4.02 7.94
CA LEU A 25 -4.64 5.24 8.75
C LEU A 25 -3.86 6.43 8.17
N THR A 26 -2.70 6.20 7.58
CA THR A 26 -1.89 7.25 6.95
C THR A 26 -2.55 7.76 5.68
N GLU A 27 -3.17 6.86 4.93
CA GLU A 27 -3.82 7.15 3.66
C GLU A 27 -5.18 7.82 3.83
N SER A 28 -6.09 7.24 4.61
CA SER A 28 -7.49 7.66 4.69
C SER A 28 -7.98 7.96 6.11
N GLY A 29 -7.06 8.06 7.08
CA GLY A 29 -7.38 8.30 8.48
C GLY A 29 -8.21 9.57 8.69
N ARG A 30 -9.32 9.43 9.41
CA ARG A 30 -10.22 10.53 9.76
C ARG A 30 -10.74 10.35 11.18
N THR A 31 -10.83 11.46 11.91
CA THR A 31 -11.51 11.51 13.20
C THR A 31 -12.99 11.83 13.00
N ARG A 32 -13.88 10.97 13.53
CA ARG A 32 -15.32 11.20 13.58
C ARG A 32 -15.83 10.69 14.92
N ASN A 33 -16.60 11.51 15.65
CA ASN A 33 -17.15 11.16 16.97
C ASN A 33 -16.07 10.57 17.89
N ASP A 34 -14.95 11.29 18.04
CA ASP A 34 -13.78 10.91 18.84
C ASP A 34 -13.08 9.60 18.45
N THR A 35 -13.48 8.99 17.33
CA THR A 35 -12.87 7.78 16.80
C THR A 35 -12.02 8.14 15.59
N HIS A 36 -10.70 7.88 15.68
CA HIS A 36 -9.78 8.02 14.56
C HIS A 36 -9.62 6.68 13.84
N SER A 37 -10.07 6.61 12.58
CA SER A 37 -10.05 5.36 11.79
C SER A 37 -9.86 5.63 10.31
N ALA A 38 -9.39 4.64 9.56
CA ALA A 38 -9.29 4.70 8.11
C ALA A 38 -10.70 4.68 7.48
N TRP A 39 -10.92 5.50 6.45
CA TRP A 39 -12.24 5.71 5.87
C TRP A 39 -12.38 5.01 4.50
N PRO A 40 -13.26 4.00 4.37
CA PRO A 40 -13.32 3.17 3.15
C PRO A 40 -13.83 3.91 1.92
N TRP A 41 -14.54 5.01 2.12
CA TRP A 41 -15.18 5.78 1.05
C TRP A 41 -14.50 7.15 0.86
N ALA A 42 -13.20 7.21 1.14
CA ALA A 42 -12.38 8.39 0.91
C ALA A 42 -11.95 8.46 -0.56
N VAL A 43 -12.05 9.64 -1.15
CA VAL A 43 -11.57 9.95 -2.50
C VAL A 43 -10.70 11.20 -2.45
N ASN A 44 -9.50 11.14 -3.02
CA ASN A 44 -8.67 12.32 -3.26
C ASN A 44 -8.76 12.72 -4.74
N VAL A 45 -9.09 13.98 -5.05
CA VAL A 45 -8.96 14.49 -6.43
C VAL A 45 -8.02 15.69 -6.43
N GLY A 46 -6.78 15.48 -6.90
CA GLY A 46 -5.78 16.54 -7.04
C GLY A 46 -5.44 17.24 -5.72
N GLY A 47 -5.27 16.48 -4.65
CA GLY A 47 -4.99 16.97 -3.31
C GLY A 47 -6.23 17.26 -2.46
N ARG A 48 -7.43 17.30 -3.06
CA ARG A 48 -8.67 17.57 -2.32
C ARG A 48 -9.33 16.28 -1.85
N GLY A 49 -9.33 16.06 -0.54
CA GLY A 49 -10.04 14.96 0.10
C GLY A 49 -11.55 15.14 0.14
N VAL A 50 -12.27 14.07 -0.17
CA VAL A 50 -13.73 13.94 -0.04
C VAL A 50 -14.04 12.65 0.71
N TRP A 51 -14.86 12.73 1.75
CA TRP A 51 -15.24 11.58 2.56
C TRP A 51 -16.73 11.32 2.43
N LEU A 52 -17.07 10.24 1.75
CA LEU A 52 -18.44 9.89 1.39
C LEU A 52 -19.00 8.89 2.42
N ASN A 53 -20.32 8.77 2.52
CA ASN A 53 -20.93 7.98 3.59
C ASN A 53 -21.19 6.52 3.18
N SER A 54 -21.11 6.20 1.89
CA SER A 54 -21.38 4.86 1.38
C SER A 54 -20.58 4.53 0.12
N ALA A 55 -20.48 3.24 -0.19
CA ALA A 55 -19.92 2.75 -1.45
C ALA A 55 -20.63 3.34 -2.67
N ARG A 56 -21.96 3.50 -2.61
CA ARG A 56 -22.76 4.09 -3.69
C ARG A 56 -22.40 5.56 -3.92
N GLU A 57 -22.27 6.34 -2.86
CA GLU A 57 -21.84 7.74 -2.96
C GLU A 57 -20.41 7.85 -3.51
N ALA A 58 -19.50 7.00 -3.04
CA ALA A 58 -18.13 6.90 -3.56
C ALA A 58 -18.11 6.63 -5.06
N GLN A 59 -18.81 5.58 -5.49
CA GLN A 59 -18.94 5.18 -6.88
C GLN A 59 -19.51 6.31 -7.74
N ALA A 60 -20.62 6.93 -7.32
CA ALA A 60 -21.23 8.03 -8.06
C ALA A 60 -20.26 9.22 -8.22
N PHE A 61 -19.53 9.54 -7.15
CA PHE A 61 -18.55 10.63 -7.16
C PHE A 61 -17.37 10.35 -8.11
N VAL A 62 -16.80 9.14 -8.09
CA VAL A 62 -15.67 8.81 -8.98
C VAL A 62 -16.10 8.66 -10.44
N VAL A 63 -17.32 8.18 -10.71
CA VAL A 63 -17.89 8.15 -12.06
C VAL A 63 -18.06 9.56 -12.62
N ALA A 64 -18.60 10.49 -11.81
CA ALA A 64 -18.70 11.89 -12.20
C ALA A 64 -17.32 12.53 -12.42
N THR A 65 -16.35 12.22 -11.54
CA THR A 65 -14.96 12.68 -11.66
C THR A 65 -14.31 12.23 -12.98
N LEU A 66 -14.56 10.99 -13.40
CA LEU A 66 -14.10 10.47 -14.68
C LEU A 66 -14.81 11.12 -15.87
N ALA A 67 -16.11 11.39 -15.77
CA ALA A 67 -16.87 12.09 -16.80
C ALA A 67 -16.36 13.52 -17.02
N ASP A 68 -15.87 14.17 -15.96
CA ASP A 68 -15.16 15.46 -16.00
C ASP A 68 -13.73 15.37 -16.60
N GLY A 69 -13.29 14.19 -17.04
CA GLY A 69 -11.96 13.96 -17.61
C GLY A 69 -10.83 13.85 -16.58
N LYS A 70 -11.13 13.87 -15.28
CA LYS A 70 -10.12 13.78 -14.21
C LYS A 70 -9.81 12.31 -13.94
N LYS A 71 -8.60 11.88 -14.30
CA LYS A 71 -8.13 10.50 -14.07
C LYS A 71 -7.14 10.36 -12.91
N ASN A 72 -6.59 11.46 -12.41
CA ASN A 72 -5.64 11.45 -11.30
C ASN A 72 -6.39 11.66 -9.98
N PHE A 73 -6.85 10.56 -9.41
CA PHE A 73 -7.53 10.54 -8.12
C PHE A 73 -7.22 9.23 -7.39
N ASP A 74 -7.31 9.26 -6.06
CA ASP A 74 -7.03 8.13 -5.19
C ASP A 74 -8.31 7.66 -4.50
N VAL A 75 -8.44 6.36 -4.24
CA VAL A 75 -9.67 5.78 -3.69
C VAL A 75 -9.43 4.79 -2.56
N GLY A 76 -10.36 4.80 -1.60
CA GLY A 76 -10.53 3.74 -0.62
C GLY A 76 -9.61 3.84 0.59
N CYS A 77 -9.60 2.78 1.38
CA CYS A 77 -8.84 2.66 2.63
C CYS A 77 -7.34 2.97 2.43
N PHE A 78 -6.77 2.52 1.32
CA PHE A 78 -5.34 2.59 1.00
C PHE A 78 -5.01 3.63 -0.08
N GLN A 79 -5.98 4.49 -0.44
CA GLN A 79 -5.82 5.58 -1.42
C GLN A 79 -5.08 5.11 -2.69
N ILE A 80 -5.61 4.05 -3.32
CA ILE A 80 -5.02 3.53 -4.57
C ILE A 80 -5.32 4.51 -5.71
N ASN A 81 -4.27 4.96 -6.40
CA ASN A 81 -4.42 5.92 -7.49
C ASN A 81 -5.01 5.28 -8.75
N TYR A 82 -6.12 5.84 -9.24
CA TYR A 82 -6.80 5.36 -10.44
C TYR A 82 -5.91 5.44 -11.68
N ARG A 83 -5.26 6.57 -11.93
CA ARG A 83 -4.45 6.78 -13.15
C ARG A 83 -3.42 5.67 -13.35
N TRP A 84 -2.79 5.24 -12.27
CA TRP A 84 -1.67 4.29 -12.30
C TRP A 84 -2.09 2.84 -12.11
N HIS A 85 -3.12 2.56 -11.31
CA HIS A 85 -3.38 1.22 -10.81
C HIS A 85 -4.73 0.63 -11.22
N HIS A 86 -5.62 1.38 -11.90
CA HIS A 86 -6.96 0.89 -12.26
C HIS A 86 -6.96 -0.43 -13.06
N ASN A 87 -5.94 -0.67 -13.91
CA ASN A 87 -5.84 -1.89 -14.72
C ASN A 87 -5.64 -3.18 -13.89
N ALA A 88 -5.30 -3.07 -12.61
CA ALA A 88 -5.24 -4.23 -11.72
C ALA A 88 -6.63 -4.68 -11.20
N PHE A 89 -7.67 -3.91 -11.50
CA PHE A 89 -9.03 -4.16 -11.09
C PHE A 89 -9.91 -4.39 -12.32
N SER A 90 -10.92 -5.25 -12.18
CA SER A 90 -11.91 -5.52 -13.22
C SER A 90 -12.89 -4.36 -13.42
N SER A 91 -13.01 -3.49 -12.41
CA SER A 91 -13.97 -2.40 -12.39
C SER A 91 -13.61 -1.36 -11.32
N LEU A 92 -14.19 -0.16 -11.43
CA LEU A 92 -14.03 0.90 -10.44
C LEU A 92 -14.69 0.54 -9.11
N GLU A 93 -15.78 -0.21 -9.19
CA GLU A 93 -16.50 -0.78 -8.05
C GLU A 93 -15.61 -1.75 -7.27
N GLN A 94 -14.87 -2.62 -7.97
CA GLN A 94 -13.90 -3.50 -7.30
C GLN A 94 -12.75 -2.69 -6.69
N MET A 95 -12.27 -1.64 -7.34
CA MET A 95 -11.19 -0.79 -6.82
C MET A 95 -11.58 -0.07 -5.51
N LEU A 96 -12.87 0.27 -5.36
CA LEU A 96 -13.47 0.84 -4.16
C LEU A 96 -13.80 -0.20 -3.08
N GLU A 97 -13.88 -1.48 -3.42
CA GLU A 97 -14.20 -2.54 -2.46
C GLU A 97 -13.05 -2.68 -1.43
N PRO A 98 -13.32 -2.55 -0.11
CA PRO A 98 -12.26 -2.46 0.88
C PRO A 98 -11.26 -3.62 0.86
N VAL A 99 -11.71 -4.86 0.68
CA VAL A 99 -10.84 -6.04 0.68
C VAL A 99 -9.98 -6.08 -0.60
N ALA A 100 -10.52 -5.80 -1.77
CA ALA A 100 -9.77 -5.71 -3.02
C ALA A 100 -8.76 -4.55 -3.00
N ASN A 101 -9.15 -3.40 -2.44
CA ASN A 101 -8.29 -2.25 -2.22
C ASN A 101 -7.10 -2.63 -1.31
N ALA A 102 -7.37 -3.33 -0.20
CA ALA A 102 -6.34 -3.80 0.74
C ALA A 102 -5.43 -4.89 0.13
N ARG A 103 -5.99 -5.85 -0.59
CA ARG A 103 -5.23 -6.90 -1.30
C ARG A 103 -4.26 -6.30 -2.30
N TYR A 104 -4.71 -5.29 -3.05
CA TYR A 104 -3.85 -4.59 -3.98
C TYR A 104 -2.70 -3.86 -3.26
N ALA A 105 -3.03 -3.12 -2.19
CA ALA A 105 -2.03 -2.43 -1.38
C ALA A 105 -0.99 -3.40 -0.79
N ALA A 106 -1.44 -4.53 -0.24
CA ALA A 106 -0.56 -5.55 0.33
C ALA A 106 0.35 -6.19 -0.72
N LYS A 107 -0.18 -6.50 -1.91
CA LYS A 107 0.63 -6.98 -3.03
C LYS A 107 1.70 -5.95 -3.42
N PHE A 108 1.32 -4.68 -3.57
CA PHE A 108 2.26 -3.64 -3.96
C PHE A 108 3.33 -3.41 -2.88
N LEU A 109 2.97 -3.44 -1.59
CA LEU A 109 3.92 -3.38 -0.49
C LEU A 109 4.90 -4.55 -0.48
N GLN A 110 4.45 -5.77 -0.80
CA GLN A 110 5.36 -6.91 -0.95
C GLN A 110 6.35 -6.73 -2.10
N GLU A 111 5.93 -6.20 -3.24
CA GLU A 111 6.82 -5.90 -4.37
C GLU A 111 7.90 -4.89 -3.95
N LEU A 112 7.49 -3.82 -3.26
CA LEU A 112 8.40 -2.80 -2.74
C LEU A 112 9.34 -3.34 -1.66
N TYR A 113 8.84 -4.23 -0.80
CA TYR A 113 9.64 -4.92 0.20
C TYR A 113 10.65 -5.87 -0.43
N ALA A 114 10.29 -6.59 -1.50
CA ALA A 114 11.23 -7.42 -2.24
C ALA A 114 12.37 -6.59 -2.87
N GLU A 115 12.12 -5.32 -3.20
CA GLU A 115 13.14 -4.37 -3.68
C GLU A 115 14.00 -3.78 -2.55
N SER A 116 13.48 -3.59 -1.33
CA SER A 116 14.15 -2.86 -0.25
C SER A 116 14.73 -3.75 0.86
N GLY A 117 14.12 -4.92 1.10
CA GLY A 117 14.37 -5.77 2.28
C GLY A 117 13.89 -5.18 3.61
N ASP A 118 13.21 -4.03 3.57
CA ASP A 118 12.92 -3.21 4.75
C ASP A 118 11.52 -2.58 4.62
N TRP A 119 10.68 -2.75 5.65
CA TRP A 119 9.30 -2.30 5.63
C TRP A 119 9.17 -0.78 5.67
N MET A 120 10.04 -0.07 6.39
CA MET A 120 10.02 1.39 6.43
C MET A 120 10.32 2.00 5.07
N GLN A 121 11.30 1.46 4.35
CA GLN A 121 11.62 1.83 2.98
C GLN A 121 10.50 1.43 2.01
N ALA A 122 9.91 0.24 2.15
CA ALA A 122 8.81 -0.20 1.31
C ALA A 122 7.59 0.73 1.46
N VAL A 123 7.25 1.09 2.70
CA VAL A 123 6.17 2.03 3.02
C VAL A 123 6.48 3.45 2.52
N GLY A 124 7.73 3.91 2.63
CA GLY A 124 8.13 5.18 2.02
C GLY A 124 7.92 5.18 0.50
N ARG A 125 8.36 4.11 -0.17
CA ARG A 125 8.23 3.93 -1.63
C ARG A 125 6.79 3.71 -2.09
N TYR A 126 5.93 3.18 -1.22
CA TYR A 126 4.49 3.04 -1.48
C TYR A 126 3.88 4.40 -1.80
N HIS A 127 4.32 5.41 -1.05
CA HIS A 127 3.92 6.78 -1.26
C HIS A 127 4.70 7.47 -2.39
N SER A 128 6.03 7.46 -2.30
CA SER A 128 6.90 8.15 -3.26
C SER A 128 8.32 7.59 -3.25
N ARG A 129 8.94 7.54 -4.44
CA ARG A 129 10.39 7.22 -4.56
C ARG A 129 11.29 8.45 -4.39
N THR A 130 10.70 9.65 -4.26
CA THR A 130 11.43 10.87 -3.93
C THR A 130 11.75 10.88 -2.42
N PRO A 131 13.04 10.93 -2.01
CA PRO A 131 13.44 10.77 -0.61
C PRO A 131 12.73 11.71 0.37
N GLU A 132 12.60 12.99 0.01
CA GLU A 132 12.02 14.02 0.88
C GLU A 132 10.52 13.80 1.11
N LEU A 133 9.81 13.27 0.10
CA LEU A 133 8.39 12.92 0.22
C LEU A 133 8.21 11.62 1.01
N ALA A 134 9.09 10.65 0.79
CA ALA A 134 9.10 9.39 1.52
C ALA A 134 9.34 9.62 3.02
N GLU A 135 10.27 10.51 3.39
CA GLU A 135 10.58 10.84 4.79
C GLU A 135 9.39 11.48 5.52
N LYS A 136 8.73 12.48 4.89
CA LYS A 136 7.52 13.10 5.46
C LYS A 136 6.40 12.07 5.66
N TYR A 137 6.25 11.17 4.71
CA TYR A 137 5.26 10.12 4.77
C TYR A 137 5.56 9.09 5.87
N THR A 138 6.79 8.59 5.94
CA THR A 138 7.18 7.59 6.95
C THR A 138 7.11 8.16 8.36
N ALA A 139 7.36 9.45 8.57
CA ALA A 139 7.14 10.11 9.86
C ALA A 139 5.66 10.07 10.29
N ARG A 140 4.71 10.27 9.35
CA ARG A 140 3.27 10.14 9.61
C ARG A 140 2.89 8.68 9.89
N PHE A 141 3.39 7.77 9.06
CA PHE A 141 3.22 6.34 9.23
C PHE A 141 3.67 5.86 10.62
N SER A 142 4.87 6.24 11.07
CA SER A 142 5.40 5.85 12.39
C SER A 142 4.50 6.28 13.54
N ARG A 143 3.86 7.46 13.45
CA ARG A 143 2.88 7.90 14.46
C ARG A 143 1.62 7.03 14.47
N ASN A 144 1.12 6.66 13.29
CA ASN A 144 -0.04 5.78 13.16
C ASN A 144 0.27 4.34 13.59
N LEU A 145 1.46 3.85 13.27
CA LEU A 145 1.95 2.55 13.70
C LEU A 145 2.08 2.47 15.22
N ALA A 146 2.63 3.50 15.86
CA ALA A 146 2.66 3.58 17.32
C ALA A 146 1.25 3.58 17.94
N ARG A 147 0.23 4.15 17.26
CA ARG A 147 -1.17 4.08 17.71
C ARG A 147 -1.72 2.66 17.57
N VAL A 148 -1.52 2.02 16.42
CA VAL A 148 -1.95 0.64 16.16
C VAL A 148 -1.35 -0.31 17.19
N LEU A 149 -0.03 -0.26 17.40
CA LEU A 149 0.65 -1.11 18.37
C LEU A 149 0.23 -0.89 19.83
N LYS A 150 -0.17 0.34 20.19
CA LYS A 150 -0.73 0.64 21.52
C LYS A 150 -2.16 0.13 21.69
N VAL A 151 -2.95 0.13 20.61
CA VAL A 151 -4.27 -0.52 20.61
C VAL A 151 -4.11 -2.03 20.72
N ASP A 152 -3.04 -2.58 20.14
CA ASP A 152 -2.81 -4.02 20.04
C ASP A 152 -2.22 -4.69 21.28
N ASP A 153 -2.02 -3.98 22.42
CA ASP A 153 -1.23 -4.34 23.63
C ASP A 153 -1.04 -5.85 23.94
N LYS A 154 -0.27 -6.46 23.03
CA LYS A 154 0.72 -7.53 23.08
C LYS A 154 1.94 -6.97 22.31
N GLY A 155 2.40 -5.79 22.74
CA GLY A 155 3.28 -4.88 22.00
C GLY A 155 4.76 -5.29 21.87
N ALA A 156 5.07 -6.28 21.02
CA ALA A 156 6.46 -6.67 20.71
C ALA A 156 6.81 -6.65 19.21
N GLU A 157 5.97 -6.07 18.33
CA GLU A 157 6.05 -6.39 16.91
C GLU A 157 7.16 -5.63 16.15
N LEU A 158 7.44 -4.35 16.47
CA LEU A 158 8.28 -3.52 15.58
C LEU A 158 9.77 -3.91 15.53
N ALA A 159 10.39 -4.21 16.67
CA ALA A 159 11.78 -4.70 16.68
C ALA A 159 11.88 -6.13 16.11
N SER A 160 10.77 -6.86 16.05
CA SER A 160 10.69 -8.21 15.51
C SER A 160 10.30 -8.28 14.03
N ILE A 161 9.68 -7.27 13.43
CA ILE A 161 9.39 -7.25 11.98
C ILE A 161 10.67 -7.07 11.14
N ASP A 162 11.65 -6.30 11.61
CA ASP A 162 12.95 -6.20 10.95
C ASP A 162 13.85 -7.42 11.25
N ALA A 163 13.74 -8.03 12.44
CA ALA A 163 14.53 -9.21 12.84
C ALA A 163 13.99 -10.56 12.29
N ALA A 164 12.67 -10.74 12.16
CA ALA A 164 12.07 -11.94 11.58
C ALA A 164 12.27 -12.02 10.05
N ALA A 165 12.31 -10.86 9.40
CA ALA A 165 12.72 -10.72 8.01
C ALA A 165 14.18 -11.16 7.78
N SER A 166 15.08 -10.77 8.69
CA SER A 166 16.51 -11.12 8.63
C SER A 166 16.76 -12.62 8.86
N THR A 167 16.02 -13.27 9.76
CA THR A 167 16.18 -14.72 10.06
C THR A 167 15.63 -15.65 8.97
N ALA A 168 14.76 -15.18 8.08
CA ALA A 168 14.31 -15.94 6.92
C ALA A 168 15.36 -16.02 5.79
N GLN A 169 16.34 -15.12 5.77
CA GLN A 169 17.43 -15.12 4.78
C GLN A 169 18.63 -15.99 5.17
N ASP A 170 18.74 -16.42 6.44
CA ASP A 170 19.91 -17.17 6.94
C ASP A 170 19.68 -18.70 6.99
N ARG A 171 18.56 -19.18 6.44
CA ARG A 171 18.34 -20.63 6.27
C ARG A 171 18.99 -21.06 4.95
N PRO A 172 20.06 -21.90 4.96
CA PRO A 172 20.65 -22.36 3.72
C PRO A 172 19.58 -23.08 2.89
N PRO A 173 19.45 -22.78 1.58
CA PRO A 173 18.45 -23.43 0.75
C PRO A 173 18.82 -24.90 0.62
N THR A 174 18.10 -25.78 1.33
CA THR A 174 18.05 -27.21 0.99
C THR A 174 17.18 -27.35 -0.26
N ARG A 175 17.72 -26.92 -1.40
CA ARG A 175 17.19 -27.30 -2.71
C ARG A 175 17.67 -28.70 -3.01
N THR A 176 16.90 -29.70 -2.59
CA THR A 176 17.02 -31.04 -3.15
C THR A 176 16.31 -31.03 -4.51
N ASN A 177 17.08 -30.78 -5.57
CA ASN A 177 16.61 -30.94 -6.94
C ASN A 177 16.39 -32.43 -7.24
N ASN A 178 15.13 -32.86 -7.24
CA ASN A 178 14.74 -34.26 -7.52
C ASN A 178 14.18 -34.47 -8.94
N PHE A 179 14.69 -33.73 -9.94
CA PHE A 179 14.35 -33.95 -11.34
C PHE A 179 15.56 -34.50 -12.11
N PRO A 180 15.51 -35.76 -12.59
CA PRO A 180 16.49 -36.25 -13.54
C PRO A 180 16.08 -35.85 -14.98
N PHE A 181 17.10 -35.68 -15.84
CA PHE A 181 17.04 -35.41 -17.30
C PHE A 181 16.74 -33.94 -17.68
N PHE A 182 17.55 -33.21 -18.45
CA PHE A 182 18.36 -33.57 -19.63
C PHE A 182 19.64 -32.71 -19.72
N ARG A 183 20.73 -33.32 -20.23
CA ARG A 183 21.92 -32.63 -20.76
C ARG A 183 21.66 -32.17 -22.19
N GLY A 184 22.09 -30.96 -22.55
CA GLY A 184 22.24 -30.57 -23.96
C GLY A 184 22.50 -29.08 -24.21
N GLY A 185 23.78 -28.70 -24.35
CA GLY A 185 24.29 -27.82 -25.42
C GLY A 185 23.92 -26.33 -25.50
N SER A 186 24.90 -25.50 -25.14
CA SER A 186 25.47 -24.36 -25.91
C SER A 186 24.66 -23.09 -26.29
N ALA A 187 25.16 -21.98 -25.74
CA ALA A 187 25.44 -20.66 -26.36
C ALA A 187 24.30 -19.76 -26.89
N GLY A 188 24.21 -18.54 -26.33
CA GLY A 188 23.51 -17.39 -26.92
C GLY A 188 23.55 -16.14 -26.03
N LYS A 189 24.17 -15.06 -26.53
CA LYS A 189 24.33 -13.72 -25.92
C LYS A 189 23.17 -12.79 -26.34
N LEU A 190 23.11 -11.61 -25.67
CA LEU A 190 22.32 -10.38 -25.94
C LEU A 190 20.93 -10.40 -25.29
N GLY A 191 20.49 -9.46 -24.44
CA GLY A 191 20.85 -8.05 -24.28
C GLY A 191 19.65 -7.19 -24.74
N SER A 192 18.89 -6.60 -23.82
CA SER A 192 18.02 -5.44 -24.12
C SER A 192 17.57 -4.75 -22.83
N LEU A 193 18.07 -3.52 -22.65
CA LEU A 193 17.62 -2.54 -21.66
C LEU A 193 16.35 -1.87 -22.20
N VAL A 194 15.30 -1.78 -21.37
CA VAL A 194 14.15 -0.90 -21.63
C VAL A 194 14.28 0.30 -20.67
N PRO A 195 14.08 1.56 -21.13
CA PRO A 195 14.30 2.72 -20.29
C PRO A 195 13.17 2.90 -19.27
N ASP A 196 13.57 3.40 -18.09
CA ASP A 196 12.71 3.89 -17.02
C ASP A 196 11.73 4.96 -17.53
N GLY A 197 10.45 4.60 -17.58
CA GLY A 197 9.35 5.54 -17.67
C GLY A 197 9.10 6.15 -16.30
N GLY A 198 9.61 7.36 -16.07
CA GLY A 198 9.49 8.11 -14.83
C GLY A 198 8.08 8.08 -14.23
N LYS A 199 7.96 7.47 -13.04
CA LYS A 199 6.79 7.56 -12.18
C LYS A 199 6.86 8.86 -11.39
N ALA A 200 5.96 9.79 -11.70
CA ALA A 200 5.66 10.91 -10.83
C ALA A 200 5.01 10.40 -9.53
N PRO A 201 5.32 11.00 -8.37
CA PRO A 201 4.84 10.51 -7.08
C PRO A 201 3.33 10.64 -6.92
N ALA A 202 2.72 9.70 -6.20
CA ALA A 202 1.37 9.88 -5.67
C ALA A 202 1.44 10.98 -4.60
N ALA A 203 0.64 12.03 -4.74
CA ALA A 203 0.60 13.11 -3.76
C ALA A 203 -0.20 12.64 -2.53
N PRO A 204 0.26 12.90 -1.30
CA PRO A 204 -0.43 12.41 -0.11
C PRO A 204 -1.72 13.20 0.08
N LEU A 205 -2.74 12.56 0.65
CA LEU A 205 -4.06 13.15 0.89
C LEU A 205 -4.06 14.39 1.82
N PHE A 206 -2.93 14.76 2.44
CA PHE A 206 -2.92 15.88 3.39
C PHE A 206 -1.59 16.67 3.37
N ASP A 207 -1.66 17.92 2.90
CA ASP A 207 -1.11 19.05 3.66
C ASP A 207 -2.13 19.33 4.76
N ILE A 208 -1.78 18.98 6.00
CA ILE A 208 -2.47 19.55 7.16
C ILE A 208 -1.80 20.90 7.33
N ASP A 209 -2.51 21.99 7.02
CA ASP A 209 -2.08 23.31 7.49
C ASP A 209 -1.90 23.21 9.01
N GLU A 210 -0.70 23.51 9.49
CA GLU A 210 -0.45 23.80 10.90
C GLU A 210 -1.15 25.11 11.25
N THR A 211 -2.46 25.04 11.49
CA THR A 211 -3.19 26.08 12.22
C THR A 211 -4.24 25.44 13.12
N GLY A 212 -3.98 25.45 14.43
CA GLY A 212 -4.91 25.05 15.49
C GLY A 212 -4.28 24.23 16.59
#